data_AF-A0A0B6YFV9-F1
#
_entry.id   AF-A0A0B6YFV9-F1
#
_cell.length_a   1.000
_cell.length_b   1.000
_cell.length_c   1.000
_cell.angle_alpha   90.00
_cell.angle_beta   90.00
_cell.angle_gamma   90.00
#
_symmetry.space_group_name_H-M   'P 1'
#
loop_
_entity.id
_entity.type
_entity.pdbx_description
1 polymer ?
#
loop_
_entity_poly.entity_id
_entity_poly.type
_entity_poly.pdbx_seq_one_letter_code
_entity_poly.pdbx_strand_id
1 'polypeptide(L)'
;NSFEQLCINIANEQIQYYFNQHIFAWELEEYKNEAVEAAEVSYVDNRPILDMFLSKPVGLLALLDEESHFPKATDATLVGKFHQNIKS
;
A
#
# COMPACT_ATOMS: atom_id res chain seq x y z
N ASN A 1 6.39 -10.03 14.09
CA ASN A 1 5.36 -9.55 13.16
C ASN A 1 3.98 -9.87 13.71
N SER A 2 3.57 -9.07 14.70
CA SER A 2 2.20 -8.90 15.21
C SER A 2 1.44 -7.91 14.34
N PHE A 3 0.14 -7.74 14.59
CA PHE A 3 -0.71 -6.76 13.91
C PHE A 3 -0.17 -5.33 14.03
N GLU A 4 0.41 -4.93 15.17
CA GLU A 4 0.97 -3.57 15.29
C GLU A 4 2.16 -3.36 14.34
N GLN A 5 2.99 -4.38 14.18
CA GLN A 5 4.14 -4.33 13.27
C GLN A 5 3.68 -4.33 11.80
N LEU A 6 2.55 -4.98 11.50
CA LEU A 6 1.92 -4.86 10.19
C LEU A 6 1.48 -3.41 9.93
N CYS A 7 0.81 -2.76 10.89
CA CYS A 7 0.41 -1.35 10.75
C CYS A 7 1.61 -0.42 10.59
N ILE A 8 2.69 -0.64 11.35
CA ILE A 8 3.96 0.10 11.21
C ILE A 8 4.53 -0.06 9.80
N ASN A 9 4.57 -1.30 9.28
CA ASN A 9 5.08 -1.56 7.95
C ASN A 9 4.21 -0.91 6.85
N ILE A 10 2.88 -0.99 6.97
CA ILE A 10 1.96 -0.33 6.01
C ILE A 10 2.16 1.19 6.02
N ALA A 11 2.35 1.80 7.20
CA ALA A 11 2.63 3.22 7.30
C ALA A 11 3.95 3.59 6.60
N ASN A 12 5.01 2.78 6.78
CA ASN A 12 6.28 2.99 6.09
C ASN A 12 6.13 2.86 4.56
N GLU A 13 5.40 1.86 4.08
CA GLU A 13 5.11 1.70 2.65
C GLU A 13 4.33 2.91 2.08
N GLN A 14 3.38 3.45 2.84
CA GLN A 14 2.63 4.63 2.43
C GLN A 14 3.51 5.88 2.35
N ILE A 15 4.43 6.05 3.30
CA ILE A 15 5.43 7.13 3.29
C ILE A 15 6.37 6.97 2.09
N GLN A 16 6.85 5.75 1.84
CA GLN A 16 7.72 5.46 0.69
C GLN A 16 7.03 5.75 -0.63
N TYR A 17 5.76 5.37 -0.77
CA TYR A 17 4.96 5.71 -1.95
C TYR A 17 4.83 7.22 -2.13
N TYR A 18 4.50 7.94 -1.07
CA TYR A 18 4.37 9.39 -1.10
C TYR A 18 5.68 10.08 -1.48
N PHE A 19 6.79 9.64 -0.90
CA PHE A 19 8.13 10.11 -1.22
C PHE A 19 8.47 9.86 -2.70
N ASN A 20 8.23 8.64 -3.19
CA ASN A 20 8.48 8.25 -4.57
C ASN A 20 7.60 9.01 -5.58
N GLN A 21 6.42 9.49 -5.18
CA GLN A 21 5.61 10.31 -6.08
C GLN A 21 5.95 11.80 -6.01
N HIS A 22 6.09 12.35 -4.81
CA HIS A 22 6.19 13.79 -4.62
C HIS A 22 7.61 14.31 -4.82
N ILE A 23 8.61 13.62 -4.25
CA ILE A 23 10.00 14.08 -4.32
C ILE A 23 10.52 13.97 -5.74
N PHE A 24 10.20 12.88 -6.46
CA PHE A 24 10.59 12.76 -7.86
C PHE A 24 9.84 13.73 -8.78
N ALA A 25 8.56 14.00 -8.52
CA ALA A 25 7.83 15.01 -9.29
C ALA A 25 8.45 16.39 -9.11
N TRP A 26 8.81 16.76 -7.87
CA TRP A 26 9.49 18.02 -7.57
C TRP A 26 10.91 18.07 -8.14
N GLU A 27 11.71 17.01 -8.03
CA GLU A 27 13.04 16.96 -8.64
C GLU A 27 12.97 17.13 -10.15
N LEU A 28 12.03 16.43 -10.81
CA LEU A 28 11.86 16.54 -12.27
C LEU A 28 11.41 17.95 -12.70
N GLU A 29 10.62 18.63 -11.86
CA GLU A 29 10.23 20.03 -12.09
C GLU A 29 11.44 20.98 -11.96
N GLU A 30 12.29 20.77 -10.96
CA GLU A 30 13.49 21.58 -10.76
C GLU A 30 14.54 21.35 -11.87
N TYR A 31 14.78 20.09 -12.28
CA TYR A 31 15.66 19.80 -13.41
C TYR A 31 15.18 20.47 -14.71
N LYS A 32 13.87 20.55 -14.93
CA LYS A 32 13.29 21.30 -16.06
C LYS A 32 13.51 22.80 -15.94
N ASN A 33 13.39 23.37 -14.74
CA ASN A 33 13.63 24.79 -14.49
C ASN A 33 15.11 25.17 -14.74
N GLU A 34 16.04 24.27 -14.40
CA GLU A 34 17.48 24.48 -14.59
C GLU A 34 18.00 24.08 -15.98
N ALA A 35 17.13 23.57 -16.87
CA ALA A 35 17.49 23.04 -18.19
C ALA A 35 18.57 21.93 -18.15
N VAL A 36 18.54 21.13 -17.09
CA VAL A 36 19.44 19.99 -16.88
C VAL A 36 18.75 18.71 -17.37
N GLU A 37 19.48 17.86 -18.10
CA GLU A 37 18.98 16.53 -18.46
C GLU A 37 18.81 15.69 -17.19
N ALA A 38 17.55 15.51 -16.75
CA ALA A 38 17.23 14.63 -15.64
C ALA A 38 17.53 13.17 -16.03
N ALA A 39 18.29 12.47 -15.20
CA ALA A 39 18.41 11.02 -15.31
C ALA A 39 17.08 10.37 -14.92
N GLU A 40 16.58 9.44 -15.72
CA GLU A 40 15.35 8.70 -15.42
C GLU A 40 15.57 7.84 -14.17
N VAL A 41 15.02 8.27 -13.03
CA VAL A 41 15.13 7.49 -11.80
C VAL A 41 14.05 6.43 -11.79
N SER A 42 14.46 5.17 -12.00
CA SER A 42 13.59 4.02 -11.82
C SER A 42 13.44 3.70 -10.34
N TYR A 43 12.23 3.83 -9.80
CA TYR A 43 11.89 3.33 -8.46
C TYR A 43 10.95 2.12 -8.56
N VAL A 44 10.94 1.32 -7.49
CA VAL A 44 10.02 0.18 -7.37
C VAL A 44 8.65 0.72 -6.95
N ASP A 45 7.64 0.44 -7.76
CA ASP A 45 6.26 0.79 -7.44
C ASP A 45 5.72 -0.13 -6.34
N ASN A 46 5.47 0.43 -5.16
CA ASN A 46 4.85 -0.26 -4.04
C ASN A 46 3.33 -0.04 -3.97
N ARG A 47 2.73 0.61 -4.98
CA ARG A 47 1.28 0.77 -5.12
C ARG A 47 0.52 -0.56 -5.04
N PRO A 48 0.95 -1.67 -5.68
CA PRO A 48 0.20 -2.94 -5.59
C PRO A 48 0.13 -3.48 -4.16
N ILE A 49 1.18 -3.26 -3.36
CA ILE A 49 1.22 -3.68 -1.95
C ILE A 49 0.23 -2.83 -1.15
N LEU A 50 0.26 -1.50 -1.33
CA LEU A 50 -0.67 -0.60 -0.67
C LEU A 50 -2.12 -0.90 -1.06
N ASP A 51 -2.39 -1.17 -2.33
CA ASP A 51 -3.74 -1.52 -2.80
C ASP A 51 -4.19 -2.86 -2.19
N MET A 52 -3.31 -3.86 -2.06
CA MET A 52 -3.65 -5.12 -1.39
C MET A 52 -4.09 -4.92 0.08
N PHE A 53 -3.44 -4.00 0.80
CA PHE A 53 -3.74 -3.77 2.22
C PHE A 53 -4.86 -2.74 2.46
N LEU A 54 -4.88 -1.66 1.69
CA LEU A 54 -5.70 -0.46 1.94
C LEU A 54 -6.86 -0.29 0.95
N SER A 55 -6.92 -1.06 -0.14
CA SER A 55 -8.03 -0.91 -1.10
C SER A 55 -9.37 -1.18 -0.42
N LYS A 56 -10.38 -0.41 -0.81
CA LYS A 56 -11.77 -0.67 -0.44
C LYS A 56 -12.52 -1.11 -1.70
N PRO A 57 -13.42 -2.11 -1.62
CA PRO A 57 -13.87 -2.81 -0.42
C PRO A 57 -13.09 -4.09 -0.05
N VAL A 58 -12.11 -4.52 -0.86
CA VAL A 58 -11.51 -5.87 -0.79
C VAL A 58 -10.09 -5.95 -0.19
N GLY A 59 -9.53 -4.83 0.27
CA GLY A 59 -8.21 -4.83 0.91
C GLY A 59 -8.23 -5.53 2.27
N LEU A 60 -7.05 -5.98 2.72
CA LEU A 60 -6.93 -6.74 3.97
C LEU A 60 -7.57 -6.02 5.17
N LEU A 61 -7.36 -4.71 5.31
CA LEU A 61 -7.92 -3.95 6.43
C LEU A 61 -9.44 -3.81 6.33
N ALA A 62 -9.99 -3.73 5.11
CA ALA A 62 -11.44 -3.66 4.91
C ALA A 62 -12.11 -5.00 5.24
N LEU A 63 -11.51 -6.12 4.83
CA LEU A 63 -11.98 -7.46 5.17
C LEU A 63 -11.85 -7.75 6.68
N LEU A 64 -10.78 -7.26 7.32
CA LEU A 64 -10.58 -7.39 8.76
C LEU A 64 -11.63 -6.57 9.54
N ASP A 65 -11.93 -5.35 9.09
CA ASP A 65 -13.00 -4.53 9.66
C ASP A 65 -14.35 -5.25 9.54
N GLU A 66 -14.69 -5.78 8.36
CA GLU A 66 -15.92 -6.55 8.15
C GLU A 66 -16.00 -7.78 9.08
N GLU A 67 -14.96 -8.63 9.10
CA GLU A 67 -14.92 -9.83 9.96
C GLU A 67 -14.99 -9.48 11.44
N SER A 68 -14.39 -8.37 11.88
CA SER A 68 -14.45 -7.94 13.29
C SER A 68 -15.87 -7.61 13.77
N HIS A 69 -16.77 -7.23 12.86
CA HIS A 69 -18.18 -6.98 13.16
C HIS A 69 -19.02 -8.27 13.18
N PHE A 70 -18.50 -9.39 12.68
CA PHE A 70 -19.22 -10.66 12.66
C PHE A 70 -19.00 -11.45 13.97
N PRO A 71 -20.09 -11.80 14.70
CA PRO A 71 -20.00 -12.45 16.02
C PRO A 71 -19.46 -13.90 16.00
N LYS A 72 -19.18 -14.46 14.82
CA LYS A 72 -18.62 -15.81 14.62
C LYS A 72 -17.37 -15.82 13.73
N ALA A 73 -16.78 -14.66 13.46
CA ALA A 73 -15.56 -14.59 12.67
C ALA A 73 -14.39 -15.23 13.42
N THR A 74 -13.51 -15.86 12.67
CA THR A 74 -12.28 -16.47 13.16
C THR A 74 -11.13 -16.10 12.23
N ASP A 75 -9.89 -16.23 12.68
CA ASP A 75 -8.73 -15.99 11.83
C ASP A 75 -8.77 -16.84 10.54
N ALA A 76 -9.35 -18.04 10.61
CA ALA A 76 -9.52 -18.93 9.47
C ALA A 76 -10.55 -18.40 8.44
N THR A 77 -11.63 -17.75 8.89
CA THR A 77 -12.63 -17.17 7.97
C THR A 77 -12.09 -15.91 7.29
N LEU A 78 -11.31 -15.10 8.00
CA LEU A 78 -10.59 -13.96 7.44
C LEU A 78 -9.59 -14.39 6.36
N VAL A 79 -8.73 -15.37 6.65
CA VAL A 79 -7.76 -15.90 5.67
C VAL A 79 -8.46 -16.52 4.46
N GLY A 80 -9.60 -17.18 4.66
CA GLY A 80 -10.42 -17.71 3.59
C GLY A 80 -10.99 -16.63 2.67
N LYS A 81 -11.58 -15.58 3.25
CA LYS A 81 -12.09 -14.42 2.48
C LYS A 81 -10.96 -13.70 1.75
N PHE A 82 -9.81 -13.51 2.38
CA PHE A 82 -8.65 -12.88 1.76
C PHE A 82 -8.17 -13.66 0.53
N HIS A 83 -7.97 -14.98 0.65
CA HIS A 83 -7.58 -15.82 -0.49
C HIS A 83 -8.65 -15.91 -1.58
N GLN A 84 -9.93 -15.69 -1.28
CA GLN A 84 -10.98 -15.67 -2.29
C GLN A 84 -11.04 -14.33 -3.04
N ASN A 85 -10.81 -13.22 -2.35
CA ASN A 85 -10.90 -11.87 -2.91
C ASN A 85 -9.60 -11.39 -3.57
N ILE A 86 -8.43 -11.92 -3.17
CA ILE A 86 -7.11 -11.56 -3.72
C ILE A 86 -6.58 -12.69 -4.63
N LYS A 87 -7.46 -13.38 -5.35
CA LYS A 87 -7.02 -14.23 -6.47
C LYS A 87 -6.68 -13.35 -7.67
N SER A 88 -5.43 -13.45 -8.11
CA SER A 88 -4.91 -12.94 -9.37
C SER A 88 -5.70 -13.41 -10.57
#